data_AF-A0A7X4WDZ9-F1
#
_entry.id   AF-A0A7X4WDZ9-F1
#
_cell.length_a   1.000
_cell.length_b   1.000
_cell.length_c   1.000
_cell.angle_alpha   90.00
_cell.angle_beta   90.00
_cell.angle_gamma   90.00
#
_symmetry.space_group_name_H-M   'P 1'
#
loop_
_entity.id
_entity.type
_entity.pdbx_description
1 polymer ?
#
loop_
_entity_poly.entity_id
_entity_poly.type
_entity_poly.pdbx_seq_one_letter_code
_entity_poly.pdbx_strand_id
1 'polypeptide(L)'
;MTLANGHSVIVTGKDEPNLLLSLMSVLVKQLPDAQFGKQLAMAPVIDPASVNEQSLEATMQPSTTTQDTSERSQAKRLQIGVTTKVSQHELVKKVAKKRGVSVSIAARDLLQDGLDRFDHELLTVSPSELLANYERKANDYEGAETENWIIRADRRLVMKTRLRAGEYERSLSSFANFILANALSICPVADAVLAESSQAMLSDDAVAEALKVIEQSVGVKARTLAPQIGLGEQRGLTNMILGGTVQAPARVLAKLSSVLKLPLDVLSVALERRFAAQPVPSFKATEGKPTVQAERKAWSVAVRELQLPTEEQERLLELEG
;
A
#
# COMPACT_ATOMS: atom_id res chain seq x y z
N MET A 1 -0.25 32.79 39.24
CA MET A 1 -0.88 33.22 37.96
C MET A 1 -1.26 34.68 38.09
N THR A 2 -1.13 35.46 37.01
CA THR A 2 -1.48 36.89 36.96
C THR A 2 -2.64 37.08 35.99
N LEU A 3 -3.70 37.75 36.41
CA LEU A 3 -4.86 38.05 35.55
C LEU A 3 -4.63 39.35 34.76
N ALA A 4 -5.44 39.58 33.72
CA ALA A 4 -5.33 40.70 32.78
C ALA A 4 -5.48 42.11 33.40
N ASN A 5 -5.77 42.22 34.69
CA ASN A 5 -5.83 43.46 35.48
C ASN A 5 -4.60 43.67 36.38
N GLY A 6 -3.51 42.92 36.15
CA GLY A 6 -2.21 43.13 36.79
C GLY A 6 -2.08 42.68 38.25
N HIS A 7 -3.11 42.07 38.83
CA HIS A 7 -3.04 41.57 40.21
C HIS A 7 -2.50 40.12 40.24
N SER A 8 -1.49 39.89 41.10
CA SER A 8 -0.87 38.58 41.28
C SER A 8 -1.67 37.71 42.24
N VAL A 9 -2.10 36.54 41.79
CA VAL A 9 -2.72 35.53 42.65
C VAL A 9 -1.63 34.59 43.13
N ILE A 10 -1.34 34.65 44.44
CA ILE A 10 -0.47 33.71 45.16
C ILE A 10 -1.38 32.57 45.65
N VAL A 11 -1.15 31.36 45.15
CA VAL A 11 -1.84 30.15 45.60
C VAL A 11 -0.87 29.35 46.45
N THR A 12 -1.03 29.41 47.77
CA THR A 12 -0.40 28.48 48.71
C THR A 12 -1.31 27.27 48.89
N GLY A 13 -0.76 26.07 48.69
CA GLY A 13 -1.55 24.87 48.41
C GLY A 13 -2.18 24.15 49.62
N LYS A 14 -3.03 23.17 49.29
CA LYS A 14 -3.06 21.80 49.81
C LYS A 14 -4.02 20.98 48.95
N ASP A 15 -3.62 19.74 48.65
CA ASP A 15 -4.36 18.78 47.82
C ASP A 15 -5.80 18.56 48.31
N GLU A 16 -6.78 18.98 47.52
CA GLU A 16 -8.16 18.47 47.55
C GLU A 16 -8.81 18.55 46.14
N PRO A 17 -9.69 17.60 45.76
CA PRO A 17 -10.11 17.37 44.36
C PRO A 17 -11.12 18.38 43.78
N ASN A 18 -11.40 19.49 44.48
CA ASN A 18 -12.48 20.43 44.12
C ASN A 18 -12.01 21.81 43.63
N LEU A 19 -10.73 21.95 43.27
CA LEU A 19 -10.12 23.21 42.84
C LEU A 19 -10.78 23.85 41.60
N LEU A 20 -11.24 23.04 40.64
CA LEU A 20 -11.88 23.51 39.41
C LEU A 20 -13.26 24.15 39.65
N LEU A 21 -14.06 23.57 40.56
CA LEU A 21 -15.40 24.07 40.91
C LEU A 21 -15.32 25.37 41.72
N SER A 22 -14.33 25.48 42.60
CA SER A 22 -14.04 26.71 43.33
C SER A 22 -13.69 27.85 42.38
N LEU A 23 -12.81 27.59 41.39
CA LEU A 23 -12.37 28.60 40.43
C LEU A 23 -13.51 29.10 39.53
N MET A 24 -14.39 28.20 39.07
CA MET A 24 -15.57 28.58 38.29
C MET A 24 -16.58 29.40 39.11
N SER A 25 -16.75 29.11 40.39
CA SER A 25 -17.67 29.87 41.26
C SER A 25 -17.21 31.30 41.52
N VAL A 26 -15.89 31.53 41.56
CA VAL A 26 -15.30 32.87 41.73
C VAL A 26 -15.38 33.68 40.45
N LEU A 27 -15.20 33.06 39.28
CA LEU A 27 -15.32 33.74 37.98
C LEU A 27 -16.75 34.16 37.65
N VAL A 28 -17.75 33.35 38.03
CA VAL A 28 -19.17 33.67 37.82
C VAL A 28 -19.64 34.83 38.71
N LYS A 29 -19.08 35.00 39.92
CA LYS A 29 -19.40 36.12 40.82
C LYS A 29 -18.79 37.47 40.41
N GLN A 30 -17.88 37.51 39.43
CA GLN A 30 -17.20 38.75 39.01
C GLN A 30 -17.68 39.28 37.64
N LEU A 31 -18.76 38.72 37.07
CA LEU A 31 -19.43 39.28 35.90
C LEU A 31 -20.46 40.35 36.36
N PRO A 32 -20.45 41.58 35.82
CA PRO A 32 -21.45 42.59 36.18
C PRO A 32 -22.83 42.23 35.60
N ASP A 33 -23.84 42.24 36.46
CA ASP A 33 -25.25 42.07 36.08
C ASP A 33 -25.70 43.19 35.13
N ALA A 34 -26.10 42.82 33.91
CA ALA A 34 -26.82 43.71 33.00
C ALA A 34 -28.27 43.24 32.87
N GLN A 35 -29.16 43.80 33.70
CA GLN A 35 -30.60 43.76 33.49
C GLN A 35 -31.20 45.19 33.45
N PHE A 36 -31.78 45.50 32.29
CA PHE A 36 -33.02 46.26 32.02
C PHE A 36 -33.44 47.49 32.87
N GLY A 37 -33.75 48.61 32.18
CA GLY A 37 -34.94 49.43 32.51
C GLY A 37 -34.98 50.95 32.21
N LYS A 38 -35.70 51.33 31.13
CA LYS A 38 -36.66 52.47 30.94
C LYS A 38 -36.28 53.98 30.98
N GLN A 39 -36.75 54.65 29.90
CA GLN A 39 -37.52 55.93 29.77
C GLN A 39 -36.83 57.32 29.64
N LEU A 40 -36.99 57.97 28.46
CA LEU A 40 -37.71 59.25 28.17
C LEU A 40 -37.13 60.06 26.98
N ALA A 41 -37.95 60.33 25.95
CA ALA A 41 -38.21 61.66 25.32
C ALA A 41 -38.74 61.59 23.86
N MET A 42 -40.00 62.06 23.70
CA MET A 42 -40.79 62.63 22.58
C MET A 42 -40.06 63.03 21.26
N ALA A 43 -40.62 63.12 20.04
CA ALA A 43 -41.89 62.86 19.29
C ALA A 43 -41.70 63.49 17.86
N PRO A 44 -42.62 63.56 16.86
CA PRO A 44 -43.79 62.72 16.45
C PRO A 44 -43.94 62.52 14.88
N VAL A 45 -45.12 61.99 14.48
CA VAL A 45 -45.89 62.10 13.20
C VAL A 45 -45.44 61.17 12.03
N ILE A 46 -46.24 60.35 11.32
CA ILE A 46 -47.66 60.34 10.87
C ILE A 46 -48.16 58.88 10.69
N ASP A 47 -49.42 58.63 11.09
CA ASP A 47 -50.32 57.45 10.90
C ASP A 47 -51.10 57.52 9.55
N PRO A 48 -52.01 56.61 9.09
CA PRO A 48 -52.48 55.32 9.64
C PRO A 48 -52.81 54.20 8.58
N ALA A 49 -53.37 53.08 9.09
CA ALA A 49 -54.34 52.14 8.45
C ALA A 49 -53.80 51.06 7.47
N SER A 50 -54.25 49.79 7.44
CA SER A 50 -55.38 49.08 8.06
C SER A 50 -55.20 47.54 7.93
N VAL A 51 -55.69 46.82 8.94
CA VAL A 51 -56.31 45.47 8.97
C VAL A 51 -56.41 44.69 7.64
N ASN A 52 -55.92 43.44 7.63
CA ASN A 52 -56.74 42.29 7.21
C ASN A 52 -56.15 40.94 7.68
N GLU A 53 -56.88 40.29 8.58
CA GLU A 53 -56.77 38.85 8.86
C GLU A 53 -57.43 38.04 7.74
N GLN A 54 -57.01 36.77 7.66
CA GLN A 54 -57.48 35.67 6.80
C GLN A 54 -56.72 35.50 5.49
N SER A 55 -55.83 34.50 5.45
CA SER A 55 -56.09 33.28 4.67
C SER A 55 -54.95 32.25 4.78
N LEU A 56 -55.35 31.02 5.10
CA LEU A 56 -54.74 29.73 4.76
C LEU A 56 -53.60 29.21 5.64
N GLU A 57 -54.02 28.47 6.67
CA GLU A 57 -53.35 27.28 7.17
C GLU A 57 -53.05 26.31 6.01
N ALA A 58 -51.84 26.39 5.45
CA ALA A 58 -51.29 25.32 4.63
C ALA A 58 -50.62 24.30 5.56
N THR A 59 -51.37 23.24 5.86
CA THR A 59 -50.88 22.03 6.51
C THR A 59 -49.66 21.53 5.72
N MET A 60 -48.46 21.60 6.32
CA MET A 60 -47.22 21.09 5.75
C MET A 60 -47.30 19.58 5.55
N GLN A 61 -47.60 19.14 4.33
CA GLN A 61 -47.27 17.78 3.92
C GLN A 61 -45.78 17.72 3.59
N PRO A 62 -45.02 16.75 4.13
CA PRO A 62 -43.61 16.59 3.78
C PRO A 62 -43.52 16.16 2.32
N SER A 63 -43.00 17.06 1.47
CA SER A 63 -42.76 16.81 0.06
C SER A 63 -41.58 15.84 -0.09
N THR A 64 -41.76 14.85 -0.95
CA THR A 64 -40.83 13.76 -1.28
C THR A 64 -39.40 14.22 -1.63
N THR A 65 -39.21 15.48 -2.02
CA THR A 65 -37.92 16.11 -2.34
C THR A 65 -37.00 16.30 -1.12
N THR A 66 -37.55 16.48 0.09
CA THR A 66 -36.73 16.64 1.31
C THR A 66 -36.18 15.31 1.82
N GLN A 67 -36.87 14.20 1.56
CA GLN A 67 -36.37 12.87 1.92
C GLN A 67 -35.14 12.47 1.09
N ASP A 68 -35.17 12.62 -0.24
CA ASP A 68 -34.07 12.22 -1.13
C ASP A 68 -32.76 13.00 -0.83
N THR A 69 -32.85 14.29 -0.52
CA THR A 69 -31.67 15.09 -0.11
C THR A 69 -31.14 14.71 1.28
N SER A 70 -32.02 14.34 2.21
CA SER A 70 -31.64 13.87 3.54
C SER A 70 -30.97 12.48 3.50
N GLU A 71 -31.49 11.56 2.68
CA GLU A 71 -30.97 10.21 2.48
C GLU A 71 -29.61 10.24 1.78
N ARG A 72 -29.45 11.06 0.73
CA ARG A 72 -28.15 11.29 0.09
C ARG A 72 -27.11 11.87 1.05
N SER A 73 -27.54 12.77 1.94
CA SER A 73 -26.66 13.35 2.97
C SER A 73 -26.27 12.33 4.04
N GLN A 74 -27.18 11.43 4.43
CA GLN A 74 -26.88 10.33 5.34
C GLN A 74 -25.96 9.28 4.70
N ALA A 75 -26.21 8.90 3.45
CA ALA A 75 -25.39 7.95 2.70
C ALA A 75 -23.95 8.47 2.52
N LYS A 76 -23.77 9.77 2.23
CA LYS A 76 -22.44 10.41 2.17
C LYS A 76 -21.70 10.46 3.52
N ARG A 77 -22.43 10.41 4.64
CA ARG A 77 -21.82 10.39 5.99
C ARG A 77 -21.22 9.03 6.35
N LEU A 78 -21.62 7.96 5.66
CA LEU A 78 -21.17 6.58 5.90
C LEU A 78 -20.09 6.13 4.89
N GLN A 79 -19.46 7.09 4.21
CA GLN A 79 -18.53 6.85 3.13
C GLN A 79 -17.23 7.64 3.32
N ILE A 80 -16.12 6.99 2.99
CA ILE A 80 -14.79 7.60 2.88
C ILE A 80 -14.32 7.36 1.44
N GLY A 81 -14.10 8.45 0.70
CA GLY A 81 -13.41 8.39 -0.59
C GLY A 81 -11.91 8.24 -0.35
N VAL A 82 -11.29 7.26 -0.97
CA VAL A 82 -9.86 6.98 -0.84
C VAL A 82 -9.24 6.87 -2.23
N THR A 83 -8.04 7.43 -2.35
CA THR A 83 -7.19 7.29 -3.52
C THR A 83 -6.04 6.38 -3.13
N THR A 84 -5.91 5.24 -3.80
CA THR A 84 -4.82 4.27 -3.56
C THR A 84 -4.15 3.92 -4.88
N LYS A 85 -2.96 3.31 -4.83
CA LYS A 85 -2.41 2.63 -6.00
C LYS A 85 -3.34 1.48 -6.42
N VAL A 86 -3.37 1.19 -7.73
CA VAL A 86 -4.22 0.10 -8.27
C VAL A 86 -3.86 -1.24 -7.63
N SER A 87 -2.56 -1.54 -7.53
CA SER A 87 -2.03 -2.76 -6.90
C SER A 87 -2.48 -2.94 -5.45
N GLN A 88 -2.53 -1.86 -4.66
CA GLN A 88 -3.02 -1.88 -3.29
C GLN A 88 -4.53 -2.20 -3.23
N HIS A 89 -5.34 -1.59 -4.11
CA HIS A 89 -6.77 -1.87 -4.17
C HIS A 89 -7.05 -3.31 -4.64
N GLU A 90 -6.27 -3.81 -5.61
CA GLU A 90 -6.33 -5.21 -6.03
C GLU A 90 -6.00 -6.18 -4.89
N LEU A 91 -5.00 -5.85 -4.05
CA LEU A 91 -4.69 -6.66 -2.88
C LEU A 91 -5.88 -6.72 -1.91
N VAL A 92 -6.58 -5.60 -1.66
CA VAL A 92 -7.83 -5.59 -0.88
C VAL A 92 -8.89 -6.50 -1.50
N LYS A 93 -9.07 -6.45 -2.83
CA LYS A 93 -10.02 -7.32 -3.55
C LYS A 93 -9.66 -8.80 -3.39
N LYS A 94 -8.37 -9.15 -3.48
CA LYS A 94 -7.88 -10.53 -3.30
C LYS A 94 -8.06 -11.00 -1.85
N VAL A 95 -7.77 -10.15 -0.86
CA VAL A 95 -8.01 -10.45 0.57
C VAL A 95 -9.49 -10.69 0.84
N ALA A 96 -10.38 -9.86 0.27
CA ALA A 96 -11.82 -10.06 0.39
C ALA A 96 -12.26 -11.42 -0.19
N LYS A 97 -11.75 -11.76 -1.38
CA LYS A 97 -12.02 -13.05 -2.03
C LYS A 97 -11.54 -14.22 -1.17
N LYS A 98 -10.33 -14.16 -0.60
CA LYS A 98 -9.81 -15.21 0.29
C LYS A 98 -10.61 -15.37 1.57
N ARG A 99 -11.10 -14.28 2.15
CA ARG A 99 -11.94 -14.30 3.36
C ARG A 99 -13.39 -14.69 3.08
N GLY A 100 -13.81 -14.79 1.81
CA GLY A 100 -15.19 -15.05 1.43
C GLY A 100 -16.16 -13.90 1.77
N VAL A 101 -15.66 -12.67 1.85
CA VAL A 101 -16.46 -11.47 2.17
C VAL A 101 -16.44 -10.46 1.03
N SER A 102 -17.36 -9.48 1.07
CA SER A 102 -17.35 -8.40 0.08
C SER A 102 -16.15 -7.47 0.27
N VAL A 103 -15.73 -6.81 -0.81
CA VAL A 103 -14.61 -5.85 -0.78
C VAL A 103 -14.88 -4.72 0.21
N SER A 104 -16.13 -4.25 0.30
CA SER A 104 -16.51 -3.21 1.27
C SER A 104 -16.36 -3.67 2.72
N ILE A 105 -16.71 -4.93 3.04
CA ILE A 105 -16.53 -5.50 4.39
C ILE A 105 -15.04 -5.62 4.70
N ALA A 106 -14.26 -6.20 3.79
CA ALA A 106 -12.81 -6.34 3.97
C ALA A 106 -12.12 -4.99 4.17
N ALA A 107 -12.45 -3.99 3.35
CA ALA A 107 -11.89 -2.64 3.45
C ALA A 107 -12.26 -1.96 4.78
N ARG A 108 -13.52 -2.10 5.22
CA ARG A 108 -13.98 -1.57 6.51
C ARG A 108 -13.22 -2.22 7.67
N ASP A 109 -13.09 -3.54 7.66
CA ASP A 109 -12.44 -4.27 8.74
C ASP A 109 -10.93 -3.98 8.79
N LEU A 110 -10.27 -3.86 7.63
CA LEU A 110 -8.87 -3.43 7.53
C LEU A 110 -8.68 -1.99 8.04
N LEU A 111 -9.59 -1.08 7.71
CA LEU A 111 -9.54 0.30 8.19
C LEU A 111 -9.73 0.37 9.72
N GLN A 112 -10.65 -0.43 10.27
CA GLN A 112 -10.87 -0.52 11.71
C GLN A 112 -9.63 -1.04 12.44
N ASP A 113 -9.09 -2.20 12.00
CA ASP A 113 -7.89 -2.80 12.60
C ASP A 113 -6.68 -1.86 12.50
N GLY A 114 -6.49 -1.22 11.33
CA GLY A 114 -5.42 -0.26 11.12
C GLY A 114 -5.55 0.98 12.03
N LEU A 115 -6.76 1.49 12.26
CA LEU A 115 -6.98 2.63 13.16
C LEU A 115 -6.74 2.28 14.62
N ASP A 116 -7.19 1.11 15.05
CA ASP A 116 -6.99 0.68 16.43
C ASP A 116 -5.51 0.43 16.72
N ARG A 117 -4.76 -0.11 15.75
CA ARG A 117 -3.30 -0.22 15.81
C ARG A 117 -2.61 1.14 15.82
N PHE A 118 -3.02 2.05 14.95
CA PHE A 118 -2.47 3.39 14.91
C PHE A 118 -2.63 4.11 16.26
N ASP A 119 -3.81 4.03 16.88
CA ASP A 119 -4.04 4.56 18.23
C ASP A 119 -3.14 3.89 19.30
N HIS A 120 -2.83 2.59 19.14
CA HIS A 120 -1.95 1.88 20.05
C HIS A 120 -0.48 2.27 19.87
N GLU A 121 0.00 2.34 18.62
CA GLU A 121 1.39 2.69 18.28
C GLU A 121 1.72 4.14 18.65
N LEU A 122 0.73 5.05 18.58
CA LEU A 122 0.85 6.43 19.05
C LEU A 122 1.23 6.57 20.54
N LEU A 123 1.00 5.54 21.36
CA LEU A 123 1.41 5.55 22.77
C LEU A 123 2.93 5.41 22.94
N THR A 124 3.62 4.92 21.92
CA THR A 124 5.04 4.54 21.99
C THR A 124 5.91 5.23 20.96
N VAL A 125 5.34 5.60 19.81
CA VAL A 125 6.04 6.18 18.66
C VAL A 125 5.55 7.60 18.42
N SER A 126 6.45 8.48 18.01
CA SER A 126 6.07 9.86 17.68
C SER A 126 5.09 9.88 16.49
N PRO A 127 4.04 10.74 16.51
CA PRO A 127 3.01 10.73 15.47
C PRO A 127 3.57 11.03 14.06
N SER A 128 4.56 11.90 13.96
CA SER A 128 5.20 12.28 12.69
C SER A 128 5.98 11.11 12.08
N GLU A 129 6.74 10.39 12.90
CA GLU A 129 7.48 9.19 12.48
C GLU A 129 6.53 8.07 12.06
N LEU A 130 5.46 7.88 12.83
CA LEU A 130 4.44 6.87 12.55
C LEU A 130 3.77 7.12 11.19
N LEU A 131 3.32 8.36 10.95
CA LEU A 131 2.71 8.74 9.69
C LEU A 131 3.68 8.64 8.51
N ALA A 132 4.94 9.04 8.68
CA ALA A 132 5.96 8.91 7.64
C ALA A 132 6.22 7.44 7.27
N ASN A 133 6.22 6.54 8.25
CA ASN A 133 6.35 5.11 8.00
C ASN A 133 5.14 4.54 7.25
N TYR A 134 3.93 4.95 7.60
CA TYR A 134 2.73 4.47 6.91
C TYR A 134 2.62 5.05 5.49
N GLU A 135 3.06 6.29 5.30
CA GLU A 135 3.18 6.92 3.98
C GLU A 135 4.17 6.16 3.09
N ARG A 136 5.33 5.79 3.63
CA ARG A 136 6.30 4.93 2.93
C ARG A 136 5.65 3.62 2.48
N LYS A 137 4.98 2.92 3.40
CA LYS A 137 4.27 1.66 3.09
C LYS A 137 3.22 1.83 1.98
N ALA A 138 2.48 2.95 1.97
CA ALA A 138 1.51 3.22 0.90
C ALA A 138 2.21 3.47 -0.45
N ASN A 139 3.41 4.03 -0.44
CA ASN A 139 4.20 4.28 -1.63
C ASN A 139 4.96 3.04 -2.13
N ASP A 140 5.21 2.05 -1.28
CA ASP A 140 5.94 0.81 -1.64
C ASP A 140 5.16 -0.13 -2.57
N TYR A 141 3.85 0.08 -2.73
CA TYR A 141 3.03 -0.70 -3.67
C TYR A 141 3.42 -0.45 -5.14
N GLU A 142 3.34 -1.49 -5.98
CA GLU A 142 3.76 -1.42 -7.38
C GLU A 142 2.87 -0.50 -8.24
N GLY A 143 3.49 0.12 -9.25
CA GLY A 143 2.79 0.96 -10.23
C GLY A 143 2.63 2.43 -9.82
N ALA A 144 2.54 3.30 -10.83
CA ALA A 144 2.28 4.74 -10.66
C ALA A 144 0.78 5.08 -10.79
N GLU A 145 -0.02 4.15 -11.29
CA GLU A 145 -1.46 4.36 -11.49
C GLU A 145 -2.21 4.35 -10.16
N THR A 146 -3.14 5.30 -10.03
CA THR A 146 -3.97 5.45 -8.84
C THR A 146 -5.44 5.32 -9.21
N GLU A 147 -6.22 4.74 -8.29
CA GLU A 147 -7.67 4.56 -8.44
C GLU A 147 -8.38 5.23 -7.26
N ASN A 148 -9.50 5.90 -7.56
CA ASN A 148 -10.39 6.48 -6.57
C ASN A 148 -11.55 5.51 -6.31
N TRP A 149 -11.74 5.12 -5.05
CA TRP A 149 -12.82 4.23 -4.65
C TRP A 149 -13.36 4.61 -3.27
N ILE A 150 -14.43 3.95 -2.84
CA ILE A 150 -15.19 4.33 -1.64
C ILE A 150 -15.20 3.18 -0.64
N ILE A 151 -14.79 3.48 0.60
CA ILE A 151 -14.99 2.61 1.76
C ILE A 151 -16.32 2.98 2.40
N ARG A 152 -17.23 1.99 2.48
CA ARG A 152 -18.48 2.11 3.23
C ARG A 152 -18.24 1.60 4.65
N ALA A 153 -18.45 2.47 5.62
CA ALA A 153 -18.20 2.18 7.03
C ALA A 153 -19.32 2.76 7.90
N ASP A 154 -19.43 2.26 9.12
CA ASP A 154 -20.37 2.80 10.09
C ASP A 154 -19.97 4.22 10.50
N ARG A 155 -20.94 4.99 11.01
CA ARG A 155 -20.75 6.40 11.35
C ARG A 155 -19.61 6.60 12.35
N ARG A 156 -19.42 5.69 13.31
CA ARG A 156 -18.39 5.83 14.34
C ARG A 156 -17.01 5.72 13.72
N LEU A 157 -16.79 4.70 12.90
CA LEU A 157 -15.52 4.52 12.19
C LEU A 157 -15.22 5.73 11.28
N VAL A 158 -16.18 6.16 10.45
CA VAL A 158 -15.97 7.31 9.55
C VAL A 158 -15.61 8.59 10.30
N MET A 159 -16.32 8.88 11.40
CA MET A 159 -16.04 10.06 12.20
C MET A 159 -14.69 9.96 12.92
N LYS A 160 -14.32 8.78 13.44
CA LYS A 160 -13.01 8.54 14.06
C LYS A 160 -11.90 8.80 13.04
N THR A 161 -12.00 8.27 11.83
CA THR A 161 -11.00 8.50 10.77
C THR A 161 -10.89 9.98 10.41
N ARG A 162 -12.02 10.70 10.29
CA ARG A 162 -12.03 12.14 9.96
C ARG A 162 -11.39 12.99 11.05
N LEU A 163 -11.68 12.71 12.30
CA LEU A 163 -11.09 13.44 13.42
C LEU A 163 -9.58 13.22 13.48
N ARG A 164 -9.11 11.97 13.33
CA ARG A 164 -7.69 11.65 13.30
C ARG A 164 -6.97 12.28 12.11
N ALA A 165 -7.56 12.24 10.92
CA ALA A 165 -6.99 12.91 9.76
C ALA A 165 -6.83 14.42 10.01
N GLY A 166 -7.85 15.07 10.60
CA GLY A 166 -7.81 16.49 10.94
C GLY A 166 -6.80 16.83 12.05
N GLU A 167 -6.63 15.96 13.04
CA GLU A 167 -5.65 16.12 14.13
C GLU A 167 -4.21 16.21 13.63
N TYR A 168 -3.90 15.49 12.55
CA TYR A 168 -2.56 15.46 11.95
C TYR A 168 -2.45 16.23 10.63
N GLU A 169 -3.40 17.14 10.37
CA GLU A 169 -3.41 17.99 9.17
C GLU A 169 -3.28 17.21 7.84
N ARG A 170 -3.80 15.97 7.80
CA ARG A 170 -3.81 15.14 6.60
C ARG A 170 -5.19 15.13 5.95
N SER A 171 -5.22 14.98 4.63
CA SER A 171 -6.48 14.74 3.94
C SER A 171 -7.05 13.39 4.35
N LEU A 172 -8.38 13.30 4.42
CA LEU A 172 -9.06 12.05 4.80
C LEU A 172 -8.67 10.88 3.90
N SER A 173 -8.52 11.13 2.60
CA SER A 173 -8.13 10.11 1.62
C SER A 173 -6.69 9.62 1.84
N SER A 174 -5.73 10.55 2.05
CA SER A 174 -4.33 10.21 2.32
C SER A 174 -4.20 9.44 3.63
N PHE A 175 -4.84 9.91 4.69
CA PHE A 175 -4.80 9.25 5.98
C PHE A 175 -5.42 7.84 5.92
N ALA A 176 -6.60 7.69 5.30
CA ALA A 176 -7.22 6.38 5.13
C ALA A 176 -6.36 5.44 4.28
N ASN A 177 -5.68 5.95 3.24
CA ASN A 177 -4.74 5.17 2.44
C ASN A 177 -3.56 4.65 3.28
N PHE A 178 -2.95 5.51 4.09
CA PHE A 178 -1.84 5.16 4.98
C PHE A 178 -2.23 4.06 5.97
N ILE A 179 -3.39 4.22 6.61
CA ILE A 179 -3.92 3.22 7.53
C ILE A 179 -4.16 1.88 6.81
N LEU A 180 -4.78 1.90 5.64
CA LEU A 180 -5.02 0.68 4.86
C LEU A 180 -3.72 0.00 4.42
N ALA A 181 -2.74 0.77 3.95
CA ALA A 181 -1.44 0.26 3.53
C ALA A 181 -0.73 -0.47 4.67
N ASN A 182 -0.75 0.13 5.87
CA ASN A 182 -0.19 -0.49 7.05
C ASN A 182 -0.96 -1.75 7.47
N ALA A 183 -2.30 -1.68 7.52
CA ALA A 183 -3.14 -2.83 7.88
C ALA A 183 -2.92 -4.02 6.93
N LEU A 184 -2.76 -3.76 5.64
CA LEU A 184 -2.43 -4.79 4.65
C LEU A 184 -1.04 -5.39 4.89
N SER A 185 -0.03 -4.58 5.22
CA SER A 185 1.35 -5.07 5.46
C SER A 185 1.50 -6.01 6.67
N ILE A 186 0.51 -6.04 7.56
CA ILE A 186 0.52 -6.86 8.78
C ILE A 186 -0.56 -7.96 8.68
N CYS A 187 -1.39 -7.93 7.64
CA CYS A 187 -2.49 -8.86 7.48
C CYS A 187 -1.96 -10.22 6.99
N PRO A 188 -2.09 -11.30 7.78
CA PRO A 188 -1.56 -12.61 7.40
C PRO A 188 -2.24 -13.16 6.13
N VAL A 189 -3.48 -12.76 5.88
CA VAL A 189 -4.20 -13.13 4.64
C VAL A 189 -3.62 -12.41 3.44
N ALA A 190 -3.18 -11.16 3.60
CA ALA A 190 -2.54 -10.42 2.51
C ALA A 190 -1.17 -11.05 2.17
N ASP A 191 -0.38 -11.40 3.17
CA ASP A 191 0.88 -12.12 2.97
C ASP A 191 0.67 -13.46 2.25
N ALA A 192 -0.34 -14.23 2.66
CA ALA A 192 -0.68 -15.49 2.00
C ALA A 192 -1.15 -15.30 0.54
N VAL A 193 -1.83 -14.19 0.23
CA VAL A 193 -2.25 -13.85 -1.14
C VAL A 193 -1.05 -13.44 -2.01
N LEU A 194 -0.11 -12.69 -1.44
CA LEU A 194 1.11 -12.29 -2.13
C LEU A 194 1.98 -13.53 -2.41
N ALA A 195 2.15 -14.40 -1.42
CA ALA A 195 2.87 -15.67 -1.58
C ALA A 195 2.25 -16.56 -2.66
N GLU A 196 0.91 -16.69 -2.68
CA GLU A 196 0.21 -17.42 -3.75
C GLU A 196 0.36 -16.77 -5.12
N SER A 197 0.41 -15.44 -5.20
CA SER A 197 0.62 -14.74 -6.47
C SER A 197 2.03 -15.00 -7.02
N SER A 198 3.05 -14.99 -6.15
CA SER A 198 4.41 -15.38 -6.50
C SER A 198 4.51 -16.85 -6.91
N GLN A 199 3.82 -17.75 -6.19
CA GLN A 199 3.77 -19.17 -6.54
C GLN A 199 3.00 -19.44 -7.84
N ALA A 200 1.96 -18.64 -8.15
CA ALA A 200 1.23 -18.75 -9.40
C ALA A 200 2.07 -18.27 -10.60
N MET A 201 2.88 -17.21 -10.42
CA MET A 201 3.90 -16.84 -11.43
C MET A 201 4.90 -17.97 -11.64
N LEU A 202 5.27 -18.69 -10.57
CA LEU A 202 6.11 -19.89 -10.61
C LEU A 202 5.33 -21.19 -10.84
N SER A 203 4.11 -21.13 -11.37
CA SER A 203 3.31 -22.33 -11.61
C SER A 203 4.03 -23.31 -12.53
N ASP A 204 3.79 -24.61 -12.32
CA ASP A 204 4.39 -25.66 -13.15
C ASP A 204 4.09 -25.47 -14.64
N ASP A 205 2.92 -24.92 -14.97
CA ASP A 205 2.54 -24.59 -16.35
C ASP A 205 3.40 -23.46 -16.95
N ALA A 206 3.63 -22.38 -16.18
CA ALA A 206 4.50 -21.29 -16.61
C ALA A 206 5.95 -21.75 -16.78
N VAL A 207 6.42 -22.61 -15.88
CA VAL A 207 7.76 -23.22 -15.99
C VAL A 207 7.84 -24.18 -17.18
N ALA A 208 6.78 -24.95 -17.47
CA ALA A 208 6.72 -25.83 -18.64
C ALA A 208 6.71 -25.05 -19.96
N GLU A 209 5.98 -23.91 -20.02
CA GLU A 209 6.02 -23.01 -21.17
C GLU A 209 7.40 -22.39 -21.35
N ALA A 210 8.03 -21.92 -20.28
CA ALA A 210 9.40 -21.42 -20.31
C ALA A 210 10.38 -22.48 -20.81
N LEU A 211 10.28 -23.74 -20.35
CA LEU A 211 11.10 -24.84 -20.84
C LEU A 211 10.96 -25.04 -22.35
N LYS A 212 9.73 -24.99 -22.90
CA LYS A 212 9.50 -25.07 -24.35
C LYS A 212 10.16 -23.92 -25.11
N VAL A 213 10.06 -22.70 -24.61
CA VAL A 213 10.71 -21.51 -25.22
C VAL A 213 12.23 -21.66 -25.20
N ILE A 214 12.80 -22.16 -24.10
CA ILE A 214 14.24 -22.43 -23.98
C ILE A 214 14.66 -23.55 -24.94
N GLU A 215 13.91 -24.64 -25.05
CA GLU A 215 14.18 -25.71 -26.03
C GLU A 215 14.17 -25.20 -27.48
N GLN A 216 13.21 -24.35 -27.84
CA GLN A 216 13.11 -23.77 -29.18
C GLN A 216 14.22 -22.80 -29.53
N SER A 217 14.94 -22.27 -28.52
CA SER A 217 16.04 -21.31 -28.68
C SER A 217 17.43 -21.95 -28.61
N VAL A 218 17.52 -23.19 -28.10
CA VAL A 218 18.76 -23.97 -28.10
C VAL A 218 19.17 -24.34 -29.52
N GLY A 219 20.49 -24.43 -29.76
CA GLY A 219 21.04 -24.86 -31.04
C GLY A 219 21.45 -23.68 -31.91
N VAL A 220 20.91 -23.59 -33.13
CA VAL A 220 21.36 -22.59 -34.12
C VAL A 220 20.87 -21.18 -33.74
N LYS A 221 19.69 -21.07 -33.13
CA LYS A 221 19.13 -19.79 -32.66
C LYS A 221 19.89 -19.17 -31.48
N ALA A 222 20.67 -19.97 -30.73
CA ALA A 222 21.57 -19.44 -29.70
C ALA A 222 22.64 -18.49 -30.28
N ARG A 223 22.99 -18.62 -31.58
CA ARG A 223 23.93 -17.72 -32.25
C ARG A 223 23.36 -16.31 -32.40
N THR A 224 22.06 -16.17 -32.65
CA THR A 224 21.39 -14.86 -32.77
C THR A 224 21.09 -14.24 -31.41
N LEU A 225 20.97 -15.07 -30.37
CA LEU A 225 20.75 -14.62 -29.00
C LEU A 225 22.03 -14.11 -28.33
N ALA A 226 23.17 -14.76 -28.57
CA ALA A 226 24.47 -14.41 -27.98
C ALA A 226 24.81 -12.90 -28.02
N PRO A 227 24.68 -12.17 -29.15
CA PRO A 227 24.98 -10.74 -29.17
C PRO A 227 23.96 -9.92 -28.38
N GLN A 228 22.68 -10.32 -28.36
CA GLN A 228 21.59 -9.61 -27.68
C GLN A 228 21.74 -9.66 -26.15
N ILE A 229 22.29 -10.75 -25.62
CA ILE A 229 22.56 -10.93 -24.20
C ILE A 229 23.97 -10.45 -23.78
N GLY A 230 24.75 -9.90 -24.72
CA GLY A 230 26.07 -9.33 -24.46
C GLY A 230 27.24 -10.34 -24.47
N LEU A 231 27.02 -11.55 -25.01
CA LEU A 231 28.03 -12.61 -25.13
C LEU A 231 28.73 -12.64 -26.50
N GLY A 232 28.47 -11.65 -27.36
CA GLY A 232 29.10 -11.56 -28.69
C GLY A 232 28.70 -12.74 -29.59
N GLU A 233 29.67 -13.41 -30.20
CA GLU A 233 29.42 -14.56 -31.09
C GLU A 233 29.42 -15.93 -30.36
N GLN A 234 29.49 -15.91 -29.01
CA GLN A 234 29.71 -17.11 -28.20
C GLN A 234 28.46 -17.99 -28.06
N ARG A 235 28.10 -18.66 -29.16
CA ARG A 235 27.01 -19.64 -29.25
C ARG A 235 27.14 -20.77 -28.24
N GLY A 236 28.38 -21.24 -27.99
CA GLY A 236 28.67 -22.32 -27.05
C GLY A 236 28.23 -21.96 -25.64
N LEU A 237 28.67 -20.79 -25.16
CA LEU A 237 28.31 -20.23 -23.85
C LEU A 237 26.79 -20.04 -23.72
N THR A 238 26.15 -19.46 -24.74
CA THR A 238 24.69 -19.29 -24.75
C THR A 238 23.94 -20.63 -24.66
N ASN A 239 24.39 -21.67 -25.36
CA ASN A 239 23.80 -23.00 -25.26
C ASN A 239 24.06 -23.66 -23.90
N MET A 240 25.20 -23.41 -23.27
CA MET A 240 25.49 -23.90 -21.91
C MET A 240 24.58 -23.25 -20.87
N ILE A 241 24.29 -21.95 -21.00
CA ILE A 241 23.35 -21.21 -20.16
C ILE A 241 21.92 -21.74 -20.39
N LEU A 242 21.44 -21.78 -21.64
CA LEU A 242 20.11 -22.30 -21.97
C LEU A 242 19.94 -23.78 -21.61
N GLY A 243 21.04 -24.54 -21.61
CA GLY A 243 21.09 -25.92 -21.15
C GLY A 243 20.97 -26.07 -19.63
N GLY A 244 21.14 -24.99 -18.86
CA GLY A 244 21.15 -25.00 -17.40
C GLY A 244 22.49 -25.45 -16.78
N THR A 245 23.52 -25.72 -17.59
CA THR A 245 24.82 -26.24 -17.13
C THR A 245 25.69 -25.21 -16.42
N VAL A 246 25.52 -23.92 -16.76
CA VAL A 246 26.35 -22.82 -16.25
C VAL A 246 25.48 -21.85 -15.47
N GLN A 247 25.98 -21.42 -14.32
CA GLN A 247 25.39 -20.33 -13.57
C GLN A 247 25.77 -19.00 -14.23
N ALA A 248 24.82 -18.40 -14.95
CA ALA A 248 25.04 -17.13 -15.63
C ALA A 248 24.93 -15.94 -14.65
N PRO A 249 25.70 -14.86 -14.86
CA PRO A 249 25.58 -13.63 -14.08
C PRO A 249 24.20 -12.98 -14.20
N ALA A 250 23.79 -12.25 -13.17
CA ALA A 250 22.48 -11.59 -13.10
C ALA A 250 22.23 -10.66 -14.29
N ARG A 251 23.27 -9.93 -14.75
CA ARG A 251 23.18 -9.04 -15.92
C ARG A 251 22.85 -9.79 -17.21
N VAL A 252 23.40 -11.00 -17.37
CA VAL A 252 23.17 -11.86 -18.54
C VAL A 252 21.77 -12.49 -18.45
N LEU A 253 21.36 -12.96 -17.27
CA LEU A 253 20.03 -13.53 -17.04
C LEU A 253 18.92 -12.49 -17.25
N ALA A 254 19.09 -11.25 -16.81
CA ALA A 254 18.12 -10.18 -17.03
C ALA A 254 17.95 -9.83 -18.53
N LYS A 255 19.04 -9.87 -19.31
CA LYS A 255 18.97 -9.70 -20.76
C LYS A 255 18.36 -10.92 -21.45
N LEU A 256 18.65 -12.12 -20.95
CA LEU A 256 18.06 -13.36 -21.48
C LEU A 256 16.53 -13.36 -21.23
N SER A 257 16.09 -12.93 -20.05
CA SER A 257 14.68 -12.84 -19.70
C SER A 257 13.93 -11.84 -20.58
N SER A 258 14.53 -10.68 -20.87
CA SER A 258 13.92 -9.68 -21.75
C SER A 258 13.83 -10.14 -23.20
N VAL A 259 14.88 -10.80 -23.72
CA VAL A 259 14.91 -11.32 -25.10
C VAL A 259 13.93 -12.48 -25.29
N LEU A 260 13.86 -13.40 -24.33
CA LEU A 260 12.93 -14.53 -24.36
C LEU A 260 11.51 -14.14 -23.91
N LYS A 261 11.31 -12.91 -23.42
CA LYS A 261 10.05 -12.40 -22.86
C LYS A 261 9.51 -13.28 -21.73
N LEU A 262 10.40 -13.79 -20.90
CA LEU A 262 10.07 -14.61 -19.74
C LEU A 262 10.33 -13.83 -18.45
N PRO A 263 9.50 -14.00 -17.40
CA PRO A 263 9.83 -13.50 -16.07
C PRO A 263 11.15 -14.09 -15.57
N LEU A 264 11.98 -13.28 -14.92
CA LEU A 264 13.31 -13.69 -14.44
C LEU A 264 13.21 -14.91 -13.50
N ASP A 265 12.24 -14.91 -12.58
CA ASP A 265 12.05 -15.97 -11.59
C ASP A 265 11.60 -17.29 -12.23
N VAL A 266 10.78 -17.21 -13.28
CA VAL A 266 10.36 -18.41 -14.04
C VAL A 266 11.54 -18.97 -14.82
N LEU A 267 12.34 -18.09 -15.43
CA LEU A 267 13.53 -18.46 -16.18
C LEU A 267 14.58 -19.13 -15.29
N SER A 268 14.85 -18.61 -14.09
CA SER A 268 15.81 -19.22 -13.15
C SER A 268 15.39 -20.62 -12.74
N VAL A 269 14.11 -20.79 -12.34
CA VAL A 269 13.53 -22.10 -11.97
C VAL A 269 13.52 -23.05 -13.16
N ALA A 270 13.19 -22.58 -14.37
CA ALA A 270 13.21 -23.42 -15.57
C ALA A 270 14.62 -23.93 -15.88
N LEU A 271 15.64 -23.08 -15.78
CA LEU A 271 17.03 -23.50 -15.94
C LEU A 271 17.44 -24.51 -14.87
N GLU A 272 16.89 -24.43 -13.64
CA GLU A 272 17.26 -25.32 -12.52
C GLU A 272 16.69 -26.70 -12.73
N ARG A 273 15.40 -26.76 -13.07
CA ARG A 273 14.75 -28.00 -13.47
C ARG A 273 15.45 -28.65 -14.65
N ARG A 274 15.91 -27.83 -15.61
CA ARG A 274 16.62 -28.33 -16.77
C ARG A 274 17.99 -28.93 -16.43
N PHE A 275 18.74 -28.33 -15.50
CA PHE A 275 19.98 -28.93 -14.97
C PHE A 275 19.70 -30.25 -14.26
N ALA A 276 18.71 -30.29 -13.36
CA ALA A 276 18.33 -31.49 -12.62
C ALA A 276 17.82 -32.63 -13.52
N ALA A 277 17.17 -32.29 -14.63
CA ALA A 277 16.68 -33.25 -15.62
C ALA A 277 17.75 -33.70 -16.63
N GLN A 278 18.99 -33.18 -16.55
CA GLN A 278 20.03 -33.62 -17.47
C GLN A 278 20.34 -35.11 -17.26
N PRO A 279 20.39 -35.90 -18.33
CA PRO A 279 20.76 -37.30 -18.21
C PRO A 279 22.21 -37.37 -17.73
N VAL A 280 22.41 -37.92 -16.53
CA VAL A 280 23.75 -38.29 -16.06
C VAL A 280 24.28 -39.34 -17.04
N PRO A 281 25.43 -39.11 -17.70
CA PRO A 281 25.96 -40.08 -18.64
C PRO A 281 26.16 -41.42 -17.93
N SER A 282 25.57 -42.49 -18.45
CA SER A 282 25.83 -43.83 -17.96
C SER A 282 27.23 -44.25 -18.41
N PHE A 283 28.21 -43.97 -17.57
CA PHE A 283 29.59 -44.36 -17.84
C PHE A 283 29.72 -45.88 -17.69
N LYS A 284 29.88 -46.58 -18.82
CA LYS A 284 30.52 -47.89 -18.85
C LYS A 284 32.03 -47.67 -18.87
N ALA A 285 32.64 -47.34 -17.74
CA ALA A 285 34.09 -47.14 -17.69
C ALA A 285 34.79 -48.29 -16.96
N THR A 286 35.63 -49.00 -17.71
CA THR A 286 36.55 -50.04 -17.25
C THR A 286 37.71 -49.47 -16.43
N GLU A 287 37.98 -48.16 -16.49
CA GLU A 287 38.92 -47.48 -15.58
C GLU A 287 38.50 -46.01 -15.34
N GLY A 288 38.43 -45.61 -14.06
CA GLY A 288 38.17 -44.23 -13.61
C GLY A 288 36.77 -44.00 -13.00
N LYS A 289 36.72 -43.45 -11.78
CA LYS A 289 35.46 -43.03 -11.14
C LYS A 289 34.86 -41.85 -11.93
N PRO A 290 33.59 -41.91 -12.37
CA PRO A 290 32.96 -40.81 -13.05
C PRO A 290 32.74 -39.62 -12.10
N THR A 291 33.28 -38.45 -12.45
CA THR A 291 32.97 -37.17 -11.79
C THR A 291 31.62 -36.68 -12.30
N VAL A 292 30.56 -36.96 -11.56
CA VAL A 292 29.23 -36.39 -11.83
C VAL A 292 29.22 -34.94 -11.34
N GLN A 293 28.80 -34.01 -12.20
CA GLN A 293 28.61 -32.61 -11.81
C GLN A 293 27.36 -32.52 -10.93
N ALA A 294 27.56 -32.38 -9.62
CA ALA A 294 26.48 -32.23 -8.64
C ALA A 294 25.87 -30.81 -8.67
N GLU A 295 26.66 -29.82 -9.12
CA GLU A 295 26.29 -28.42 -9.18
C GLU A 295 26.58 -27.84 -10.56
N ARG A 296 25.89 -26.74 -10.88
CA ARG A 296 26.15 -25.98 -12.10
C ARG A 296 27.57 -25.45 -12.11
N LYS A 297 28.18 -25.39 -13.29
CA LYS A 297 29.50 -24.79 -13.45
C LYS A 297 29.43 -23.29 -13.15
N ALA A 298 30.39 -22.82 -12.35
CA ALA A 298 30.60 -21.39 -12.13
C ALA A 298 30.94 -20.68 -13.45
N TRP A 299 30.49 -19.43 -13.58
CA TRP A 299 30.69 -18.60 -14.77
C TRP A 299 32.15 -18.55 -15.22
N SER A 300 33.04 -18.24 -14.28
CA SER A 300 34.48 -18.13 -14.52
C SER A 300 35.13 -19.41 -15.04
N VAL A 301 34.64 -20.58 -14.60
CA VAL A 301 35.12 -21.89 -15.07
C VAL A 301 34.64 -22.13 -16.51
N ALA A 302 33.37 -21.86 -16.79
CA ALA A 302 32.80 -22.06 -18.12
C ALA A 302 33.44 -21.14 -19.18
N VAL A 303 33.77 -19.90 -18.82
CA VAL A 303 34.44 -18.95 -19.72
C VAL A 303 35.90 -19.38 -19.98
N ARG A 304 36.61 -19.88 -18.96
CA ARG A 304 37.99 -20.38 -19.10
C ARG A 304 38.09 -21.67 -19.94
N GLU A 305 37.09 -22.55 -19.86
CA GLU A 305 37.03 -23.78 -20.64
C GLU A 305 36.86 -23.54 -22.15
N LEU A 306 36.34 -22.37 -22.56
CA LEU A 306 36.13 -22.04 -23.97
C LEU A 306 37.41 -21.68 -24.73
N GLN A 307 38.56 -21.58 -24.04
CA GLN A 307 39.88 -21.28 -24.63
C GLN A 307 39.84 -20.09 -25.62
N LEU A 308 39.14 -19.02 -25.22
CA LEU A 308 38.97 -17.82 -26.04
C LEU A 308 40.22 -16.94 -26.01
N PRO A 309 40.39 -16.01 -26.97
CA PRO A 309 41.41 -14.97 -26.89
C PRO A 309 41.31 -14.20 -25.57
N THR A 310 42.46 -13.84 -24.99
CA THR A 310 42.55 -13.23 -23.65
C THR A 310 41.64 -12.00 -23.49
N GLU A 311 41.53 -11.17 -24.54
CA GLU A 311 40.67 -9.98 -24.55
C GLU A 311 39.17 -10.31 -24.46
N GLU A 312 38.71 -11.38 -25.13
CA GLU A 312 37.30 -11.80 -25.06
C GLU A 312 36.99 -12.48 -23.73
N GLN A 313 37.95 -13.24 -23.20
CA GLN A 313 37.82 -13.90 -21.91
C GLN A 313 37.71 -12.89 -20.76
N GLU A 314 38.55 -11.85 -20.74
CA GLU A 314 38.49 -10.78 -19.73
C GLU A 314 37.16 -10.04 -19.79
N ARG A 315 36.72 -9.66 -21.00
CA ARG A 315 35.41 -9.01 -21.22
C ARG A 315 34.23 -9.85 -20.70
N LEU A 316 34.26 -11.17 -20.85
CA LEU A 316 33.19 -12.04 -20.37
C LEU A 316 33.24 -12.23 -18.85
N LEU A 317 34.42 -12.21 -18.24
CA LEU A 317 34.58 -12.26 -16.78
C LEU A 317 34.12 -10.96 -16.10
N GLU A 318 34.25 -9.81 -16.76
CA GLU A 318 33.70 -8.52 -16.26
C GLU A 318 32.17 -8.53 -16.07
N LEU A 319 31.46 -9.46 -16.74
CA LEU A 319 30.01 -9.60 -16.60
C LEU A 319 29.58 -10.24 -15.28
N GLU A 320 30.54 -10.78 -14.50
CA GLU A 320 30.31 -11.42 -13.20
C GLU A 320 30.06 -10.42 -12.05
N GLY A 321 30.44 -9.14 -12.25
CA GLY A 321 30.26 -8.04 -11.28
C GLY A 321 29.01 -7.17 -11.48
#